data_AF-A0A959QLH2-F1
#
_entry.id   AF-A0A959QLH2-F1
#
_cell.length_a   1.000
_cell.length_b   1.000
_cell.length_c   1.000
_cell.angle_alpha   90.00
_cell.angle_beta   90.00
_cell.angle_gamma   90.00
#
_symmetry.space_group_name_H-M   'P 1'
#
loop_
_entity.id
_entity.type
_entity.pdbx_description
1 polymer ?
#
loop_
_entity_poly.entity_id
_entity_poly.type
_entity_poly.pdbx_seq_one_letter_code
_entity_poly.pdbx_strand_id
1 'polypeptide(L)'
;FRMKADGSGQFYNSIWTEFTGAFMRLDDTVTFERFEAGDITFTNNVLYNFGKGGNDLDSILDIRAKDPALFAQHLRDNNDQIKDPQLRGISWSTDGGLDPRPAKDAAILTEAISLTDEFFTPVSFIGAFGDENWAAGWTALTEYGIFGDLDITGVSYLTNDQGLSLSVVNPVEYQGTVFVSLPESSPVKFDVFDLAGRNVIAMDFGQVASGKNSLNFDASNLQPGIYVAVIRTNRGGVSAKFIAQ
;
A
#
# COMPACT_ATOMS: atom_id res chain seq x y z
N PHE A 1 17.19 -8.57 7.99
CA PHE A 1 18.46 -7.82 8.06
C PHE A 1 19.43 -8.53 9.00
N ARG A 2 20.73 -8.54 8.71
CA ARG A 2 21.76 -9.13 9.59
C ARG A 2 22.82 -8.07 9.90
N MET A 3 22.89 -7.68 11.16
CA MET A 3 23.97 -6.82 11.65
C MET A 3 25.20 -7.68 11.96
N LYS A 4 26.38 -7.13 11.67
CA LYS A 4 27.66 -7.78 11.97
C LYS A 4 28.32 -7.04 13.13
N ALA A 5 29.25 -7.71 13.82
CA ALA A 5 29.93 -7.25 15.03
C ALA A 5 30.41 -5.77 15.03
N ASP A 6 30.81 -5.22 13.88
CA ASP A 6 31.32 -3.84 13.78
C ASP A 6 30.28 -2.80 13.33
N GLY A 7 29.03 -3.21 13.09
CA GLY A 7 27.94 -2.31 12.74
C GLY A 7 27.34 -1.58 13.95
N SER A 8 26.93 -0.34 13.75
CA SER A 8 26.04 0.43 14.62
C SER A 8 24.98 1.10 13.75
N GLY A 9 23.88 1.56 14.34
CA GLY A 9 22.84 2.23 13.58
C GLY A 9 21.57 2.43 14.39
N GLN A 10 21.00 3.63 14.26
CA GLN A 10 19.73 3.97 14.86
C GLN A 10 18.70 4.22 13.76
N PHE A 11 17.55 3.57 13.88
CA PHE A 11 16.51 3.56 12.86
C PHE A 11 15.22 4.12 13.44
N TYR A 12 14.80 5.26 12.90
CA TYR A 12 13.63 6.01 13.32
C TYR A 12 12.64 6.11 12.17
N ASN A 13 11.34 6.06 12.47
CA ASN A 13 10.26 6.34 11.51
C ASN A 13 10.41 5.56 10.18
N SER A 14 10.90 4.33 10.20
CA SER A 14 11.15 3.55 8.99
C SER A 14 10.09 2.45 8.79
N ILE A 15 9.82 2.11 7.53
CA ILE A 15 9.00 0.95 7.17
C ILE A 15 9.92 -0.16 6.69
N TRP A 16 9.78 -1.34 7.30
CA TRP A 16 10.47 -2.55 6.89
C TRP A 16 9.41 -3.57 6.50
N THR A 17 9.37 -3.92 5.21
CA THR A 17 8.35 -4.82 4.68
C THR A 17 8.88 -5.70 3.55
N GLU A 18 8.15 -6.77 3.24
CA GLU A 18 8.36 -7.62 2.07
C GLU A 18 9.68 -8.42 2.07
N PHE A 19 10.17 -8.81 3.24
CA PHE A 19 11.39 -9.62 3.36
C PHE A 19 11.06 -11.09 3.53
N THR A 20 11.71 -11.96 2.74
CA THR A 20 11.51 -13.42 2.78
C THR A 20 12.03 -14.11 4.05
N GLY A 21 12.77 -13.40 4.90
CA GLY A 21 13.29 -13.89 6.17
C GLY A 21 12.89 -12.99 7.33
N ALA A 22 13.51 -13.21 8.50
CA ALA A 22 13.30 -12.38 9.67
C ALA A 22 13.70 -10.92 9.44
N PHE A 23 12.97 -9.99 10.07
CA PHE A 23 13.32 -8.58 10.16
C PHE A 23 14.74 -8.41 10.67
N MET A 24 15.06 -9.03 11.80
CA MET A 24 16.40 -9.00 12.36
C MET A 24 16.91 -10.40 12.68
N ARG A 25 18.15 -10.64 12.27
CA ARG A 25 18.93 -11.79 12.68
C ARG A 25 20.16 -11.34 13.46
N LEU A 26 20.28 -11.82 14.70
CA LEU A 26 21.41 -11.57 15.60
C LEU A 26 22.13 -12.90 15.87
N ASP A 27 23.31 -13.06 15.26
CA ASP A 27 24.07 -14.31 15.26
C ASP A 27 25.32 -14.28 16.16
N ASP A 28 25.69 -13.13 16.72
CA ASP A 28 26.91 -12.97 17.53
C ASP A 28 26.70 -12.10 18.78
N THR A 29 27.47 -12.43 19.83
CA THR A 29 27.41 -11.78 21.14
C THR A 29 27.81 -10.31 21.08
N VAL A 30 28.79 -9.95 20.23
CA VAL A 30 29.34 -8.58 20.14
C VAL A 30 28.28 -7.60 19.62
N THR A 31 27.54 -7.99 18.59
CA THR A 31 26.42 -7.20 18.06
C THR A 31 25.32 -7.04 19.11
N PHE A 32 25.06 -8.09 19.91
CA PHE A 32 24.07 -8.00 20.98
C PHE A 32 24.52 -7.06 22.10
N GLU A 33 25.79 -7.09 22.51
CA GLU A 33 26.33 -6.16 23.52
C GLU A 33 26.27 -4.70 23.07
N ARG A 34 26.42 -4.43 21.76
CA ARG A 34 26.22 -3.09 21.19
C ARG A 34 24.77 -2.64 21.21
N PHE A 35 23.83 -3.55 20.96
CA PHE A 35 22.42 -3.29 21.18
C PHE A 35 22.14 -2.97 22.65
N GLU A 36 22.68 -3.75 23.60
CA GLU A 36 22.57 -3.48 25.04
C GLU A 36 23.21 -2.13 25.43
N ALA A 37 24.25 -1.69 24.73
CA ALA A 37 24.90 -0.39 24.92
C ALA A 37 24.14 0.79 24.27
N GLY A 38 23.10 0.54 23.47
CA GLY A 38 22.32 1.58 22.77
C GLY A 38 22.89 2.05 21.43
N ASP A 39 23.98 1.45 20.96
CA ASP A 39 24.59 1.76 19.65
C ASP A 39 23.72 1.29 18.48
N ILE A 40 22.80 0.37 18.76
CA ILE A 40 21.80 -0.14 17.82
C ILE A 40 20.44 0.11 18.44
N THR A 41 19.62 0.94 17.80
CA THR A 41 18.28 1.29 18.31
C THR A 41 17.26 1.31 17.18
N PHE A 42 16.08 0.79 17.50
CA PHE A 42 14.88 0.92 16.69
C PHE A 42 13.85 1.74 17.49
N THR A 43 13.22 2.70 16.83
CA THR A 43 12.18 3.53 17.45
C THR A 43 11.16 3.97 16.40
N ASN A 44 9.88 3.80 16.72
CA ASN A 44 8.75 4.24 15.90
C ASN A 44 8.78 3.71 14.45
N ASN A 45 9.26 2.48 14.25
CA ASN A 45 9.26 1.84 12.94
C ASN A 45 7.99 0.99 12.74
N VAL A 46 7.66 0.73 11.49
CA VAL A 46 6.61 -0.21 11.09
C VAL A 46 7.24 -1.44 10.46
N LEU A 47 6.86 -2.61 10.97
CA LEU A 47 7.34 -3.92 10.57
C LEU A 47 6.18 -4.71 9.98
N TYR A 48 6.30 -5.21 8.74
CA TYR A 48 5.24 -5.97 8.09
C TYR A 48 5.76 -7.06 7.15
N ASN A 49 4.97 -8.11 6.96
CA ASN A 49 5.15 -9.13 5.92
C ASN A 49 6.59 -9.70 5.83
N PHE A 50 7.00 -10.38 6.90
CA PHE A 50 8.27 -11.10 6.97
C PHE A 50 8.08 -12.61 6.92
N GLY A 51 9.07 -13.33 6.39
CA GLY A 51 9.18 -14.78 6.53
C GLY A 51 7.94 -15.57 6.06
N LYS A 52 7.43 -16.51 6.88
CA LYS A 52 6.28 -17.39 6.60
C LYS A 52 4.91 -16.68 6.67
N GLY A 53 4.82 -15.38 6.35
CA GLY A 53 3.62 -14.56 6.55
C GLY A 53 3.44 -14.10 7.99
N GLY A 54 4.55 -13.95 8.71
CA GLY A 54 4.59 -13.58 10.11
C GLY A 54 4.46 -12.08 10.31
N ASN A 55 3.48 -11.68 11.11
CA ASN A 55 3.25 -10.31 11.56
C ASN A 55 3.20 -10.25 13.10
N ASP A 56 4.06 -11.04 13.75
CA ASP A 56 4.21 -11.08 15.20
C ASP A 56 5.71 -11.12 15.58
N LEU A 57 6.02 -10.82 16.83
CA LEU A 57 7.42 -10.72 17.28
C LEU A 57 8.19 -12.05 17.11
N ASP A 58 7.53 -13.19 17.31
CA ASP A 58 8.17 -14.50 17.23
C ASP A 58 8.55 -14.88 15.80
N SER A 59 7.78 -14.41 14.82
CA SER A 59 7.98 -14.71 13.41
C SER A 59 8.92 -13.74 12.69
N ILE A 60 9.05 -12.50 13.18
CA ILE A 60 9.94 -11.50 12.58
C ILE A 60 11.35 -11.48 13.18
N LEU A 61 11.59 -12.14 14.31
CA LEU A 61 12.91 -12.17 14.98
C LEU A 61 13.60 -13.53 14.85
N ASP A 62 14.87 -13.53 14.45
CA ASP A 62 15.75 -14.71 14.44
C ASP A 62 17.02 -14.43 15.26
N ILE A 63 16.87 -14.44 16.59
CA ILE A 63 17.96 -14.12 17.52
C ILE A 63 18.56 -15.43 18.04
N ARG A 64 19.84 -15.65 17.73
CA ARG A 64 20.58 -16.89 18.04
C ARG A 64 21.72 -16.68 19.03
N ALA A 65 22.07 -15.43 19.32
CA ALA A 65 23.24 -15.06 20.12
C ALA A 65 23.00 -14.96 21.64
N LYS A 66 21.82 -14.45 22.06
CA LYS A 66 21.39 -14.24 23.47
C LYS A 66 19.86 -14.29 23.55
N ASP A 67 19.28 -13.91 24.69
CA ASP A 67 17.83 -13.92 24.95
C ASP A 67 17.06 -13.00 23.96
N PRO A 68 16.20 -13.54 23.08
CA PRO A 68 15.37 -12.76 22.17
C PRO A 68 14.40 -11.80 22.89
N ALA A 69 14.06 -12.09 24.15
CA ALA A 69 13.06 -11.32 24.89
C ALA A 69 13.47 -9.86 25.11
N LEU A 70 14.77 -9.58 25.28
CA LEU A 70 15.27 -8.21 25.47
C LEU A 70 15.06 -7.35 24.21
N PHE A 71 15.36 -7.91 23.05
CA PHE A 71 15.16 -7.19 21.78
C PHE A 71 13.67 -7.00 21.49
N ALA A 72 12.87 -8.04 21.71
CA ALA A 72 11.42 -7.95 21.58
C ALA A 72 10.82 -6.90 22.53
N GLN A 73 11.35 -6.79 23.75
CA GLN A 73 10.95 -5.76 24.70
C GLN A 73 11.35 -4.36 24.25
N HIS A 74 12.58 -4.19 23.72
CA HIS A 74 13.03 -2.92 23.15
C HIS A 74 12.10 -2.42 22.05
N LEU A 75 11.68 -3.28 21.12
CA LEU A 75 10.74 -2.89 20.06
C LEU A 75 9.42 -2.38 20.65
N ARG A 76 8.89 -3.07 21.66
CA ARG A 76 7.65 -2.64 22.34
C ARG A 76 7.80 -1.30 23.06
N ASP A 77 8.90 -1.13 23.78
CA ASP A 77 9.14 0.07 24.59
C ASP A 77 9.41 1.32 23.73
N ASN A 78 9.91 1.13 22.50
CA ASN A 78 10.24 2.21 21.57
C ASN A 78 9.20 2.43 20.46
N ASN A 79 7.97 1.97 20.67
CA ASN A 79 6.84 2.15 19.75
C ASN A 79 7.09 1.59 18.34
N ASP A 80 7.87 0.53 18.20
CA ASP A 80 7.93 -0.21 16.94
C ASP A 80 6.65 -1.05 16.79
N GLN A 81 6.00 -0.93 15.65
CA GLN A 81 4.65 -1.45 15.41
C GLN A 81 4.69 -2.55 14.37
N ILE A 82 4.06 -3.68 14.66
CA ILE A 82 3.87 -4.76 13.69
C ILE A 82 2.47 -4.64 13.11
N LYS A 83 2.36 -3.99 11.95
CA LYS A 83 1.09 -3.70 11.29
C LYS A 83 1.30 -3.45 9.80
N ASP A 84 0.24 -3.62 9.03
CA ASP A 84 0.25 -3.29 7.60
C ASP A 84 0.48 -1.77 7.41
N PRO A 85 1.52 -1.34 6.67
CA PRO A 85 1.73 0.07 6.34
C PRO A 85 0.72 0.62 5.32
N GLN A 86 -0.11 -0.24 4.72
CA GLN A 86 -1.13 0.12 3.73
C GLN A 86 -0.53 0.86 2.53
N LEU A 87 0.55 0.33 1.97
CA LEU A 87 1.17 0.90 0.77
C LEU A 87 0.27 0.73 -0.46
N ARG A 88 0.31 1.71 -1.36
CA ARG A 88 -0.53 1.79 -2.56
C ARG A 88 -0.25 0.69 -3.59
N GLY A 89 0.94 0.10 -3.59
CA GLY A 89 1.19 -1.04 -4.45
C GLY A 89 2.58 -1.59 -4.27
N ILE A 90 2.67 -2.92 -4.21
CA ILE A 90 3.92 -3.64 -4.23
C ILE A 90 3.90 -4.57 -5.45
N SER A 91 4.88 -4.38 -6.33
CA SER A 91 5.12 -5.25 -7.47
C SER A 91 6.61 -5.44 -7.69
N TRP A 92 6.99 -6.64 -8.09
CA TRP A 92 8.34 -7.01 -8.53
C TRP A 92 8.41 -7.24 -10.04
N SER A 93 7.31 -6.95 -10.74
CA SER A 93 7.21 -7.07 -12.19
C SER A 93 7.21 -5.70 -12.84
N THR A 94 7.54 -5.64 -14.12
CA THR A 94 7.47 -4.43 -14.93
C THR A 94 6.04 -4.23 -15.43
N ASP A 95 5.13 -3.92 -14.51
CA ASP A 95 3.67 -3.85 -14.78
C ASP A 95 3.02 -2.54 -14.29
N GLY A 96 3.81 -1.56 -13.84
CA GLY A 96 3.30 -0.35 -13.20
C GLY A 96 2.61 -0.62 -11.87
N GLY A 97 2.82 -1.79 -11.26
CA GLY A 97 2.15 -2.20 -10.03
C GLY A 97 2.85 -1.72 -8.74
N LEU A 98 4.02 -1.10 -8.85
CA LEU A 98 4.76 -0.58 -7.69
C LEU A 98 4.36 0.87 -7.42
N ASP A 99 3.71 1.12 -6.29
CA ASP A 99 3.49 2.47 -5.76
C ASP A 99 3.86 2.48 -4.27
N PRO A 100 5.05 2.99 -3.92
CA PRO A 100 5.57 2.89 -2.57
C PRO A 100 4.96 3.91 -1.61
N ARG A 101 4.04 4.76 -2.07
CA ARG A 101 3.36 5.73 -1.21
C ARG A 101 2.34 5.04 -0.31
N PRO A 102 2.10 5.54 0.91
CA PRO A 102 0.98 5.10 1.74
C PRO A 102 -0.37 5.40 1.08
N ALA A 103 -1.36 4.56 1.32
CA ALA A 103 -2.76 4.86 1.02
C ALA A 103 -3.19 6.14 1.74
N LYS A 104 -4.15 6.87 1.18
CA LYS A 104 -4.51 8.23 1.62
C LYS A 104 -4.92 8.33 3.10
N ASP A 105 -5.51 7.27 3.63
CA ASP A 105 -6.00 7.19 5.01
C ASP A 105 -5.12 6.27 5.88
N ALA A 106 -3.91 5.92 5.40
CA ALA A 106 -2.99 5.10 6.15
C ALA A 106 -2.54 5.83 7.41
N ALA A 107 -2.67 5.19 8.57
CA ALA A 107 -2.31 5.78 9.86
C ALA A 107 -0.87 6.32 9.88
N ILE A 108 0.02 5.63 9.16
CA ILE A 108 1.44 5.97 9.05
C ILE A 108 1.69 7.36 8.45
N LEU A 109 0.71 8.03 7.83
CA LEU A 109 0.86 9.41 7.34
C LEU A 109 0.93 10.47 8.45
N THR A 110 0.58 10.10 9.68
CA THR A 110 0.49 11.04 10.82
C THR A 110 1.21 10.59 12.09
N GLU A 111 1.80 9.41 12.09
CA GLU A 111 2.37 8.77 13.28
C GLU A 111 3.88 8.96 13.45
N ALA A 112 4.55 9.73 12.58
CA ALA A 112 5.98 9.96 12.74
C ALA A 112 6.28 10.75 14.02
N ILE A 113 7.32 10.34 14.73
CA ILE A 113 7.86 11.13 15.84
C ILE A 113 8.81 12.19 15.29
N SER A 114 8.75 13.40 15.85
CA SER A 114 9.69 14.46 15.52
C SER A 114 11.05 14.20 16.17
N LEU A 115 12.11 14.21 15.38
CA LEU A 115 13.47 14.17 15.87
C LEU A 115 13.92 15.59 16.20
N THR A 116 14.54 15.80 17.36
CA THR A 116 14.97 17.13 17.87
C THR A 116 16.27 17.64 17.25
N ASP A 117 16.69 17.09 16.12
CA ASP A 117 17.98 17.37 15.49
C ASP A 117 17.78 18.18 14.20
N GLU A 118 18.51 19.30 14.09
CA GLU A 118 18.41 20.26 12.98
C GLU A 118 18.82 19.69 11.62
N PHE A 119 19.55 18.57 11.60
CA PHE A 119 19.90 17.88 10.37
C PHE A 119 18.66 17.33 9.64
N PHE A 120 17.61 16.97 10.38
CA PHE A 120 16.40 16.38 9.80
C PHE A 120 15.30 17.41 9.59
N THR A 121 14.69 17.38 8.40
CA THR A 121 13.44 18.07 8.15
C THR A 121 12.29 17.28 8.78
N PRO A 122 11.49 17.88 9.68
CA PRO A 122 10.35 17.20 10.28
C PRO A 122 9.28 16.88 9.23
N VAL A 123 8.78 15.64 9.26
CA VAL A 123 7.62 15.18 8.47
C VAL A 123 6.65 14.43 9.37
N SER A 124 5.38 14.33 8.99
CA SER A 124 4.34 13.64 9.78
C SER A 124 4.25 12.14 9.51
N PHE A 125 4.87 11.65 8.44
CA PHE A 125 4.70 10.28 7.97
C PHE A 125 5.89 9.37 8.30
N ILE A 126 5.59 8.11 8.62
CA ILE A 126 6.57 7.04 8.78
C ILE A 126 6.93 6.51 7.38
N GLY A 127 8.22 6.30 7.14
CA GLY A 127 8.76 5.80 5.88
C GLY A 127 9.31 6.90 4.97
N ALA A 128 9.73 6.50 3.78
CA ALA A 128 10.38 7.39 2.82
C ALA A 128 9.39 8.19 1.94
N PHE A 129 8.11 7.81 1.93
CA PHE A 129 7.11 8.36 1.01
C PHE A 129 5.90 8.87 1.80
N GLY A 130 5.52 10.12 1.53
CA GLY A 130 4.21 10.66 1.87
C GLY A 130 3.28 10.55 0.67
N ASP A 131 2.58 11.63 0.33
CA ASP A 131 1.72 11.69 -0.87
C ASP A 131 2.51 11.78 -2.19
N GLU A 132 3.76 12.23 -2.13
CA GLU A 132 4.64 12.39 -3.29
C GLU A 132 5.57 11.17 -3.45
N ASN A 133 5.61 10.62 -4.67
CA ASN A 133 6.64 9.65 -5.04
C ASN A 133 7.86 10.41 -5.58
N TRP A 134 8.73 10.87 -4.68
CA TRP A 134 9.94 11.62 -5.05
C TRP A 134 10.92 10.81 -5.90
N ALA A 135 10.80 9.49 -5.95
CA ALA A 135 11.62 8.63 -6.79
C ALA A 135 11.11 8.59 -8.25
N ALA A 136 9.90 9.08 -8.53
CA ALA A 136 9.34 9.15 -9.86
C ALA A 136 10.08 10.19 -10.74
N GLY A 137 10.14 9.93 -12.05
CA GLY A 137 10.66 10.87 -13.05
C GLY A 137 12.16 10.80 -13.32
N TRP A 138 12.97 10.30 -12.40
CA TRP A 138 14.44 10.28 -12.57
C TRP A 138 15.12 8.94 -12.27
N THR A 139 14.40 8.01 -11.66
CA THR A 139 14.91 6.66 -11.41
C THR A 139 14.62 5.74 -12.59
N ALA A 140 15.43 4.70 -12.76
CA ALA A 140 15.18 3.64 -13.74
C ALA A 140 13.82 2.94 -13.54
N LEU A 141 13.27 2.98 -12.33
CA LEU A 141 11.93 2.45 -12.03
C LEU A 141 10.83 3.21 -12.79
N THR A 142 11.03 4.51 -13.02
CA THR A 142 10.12 5.30 -13.87
C THR A 142 10.31 4.96 -15.34
N GLU A 143 11.57 4.97 -15.81
CA GLU A 143 11.91 4.71 -17.22
C GLU A 143 11.39 3.36 -17.69
N TYR A 144 11.48 2.34 -16.82
CA TYR A 144 11.01 1.00 -17.14
C TYR A 144 9.51 0.81 -16.89
N GLY A 145 8.77 1.83 -16.46
CA GLY A 145 7.34 1.70 -16.17
C GLY A 145 7.04 0.73 -15.03
N ILE A 146 7.95 0.63 -14.05
CA ILE A 146 7.75 -0.16 -12.84
C ILE A 146 6.85 0.60 -11.87
N PHE A 147 7.05 1.92 -11.75
CA PHE A 147 6.17 2.75 -10.93
C PHE A 147 4.77 2.87 -11.52
N GLY A 148 3.77 2.75 -10.65
CA GLY A 148 2.39 3.13 -10.90
C GLY A 148 2.02 4.41 -10.17
N ASP A 149 0.93 5.03 -10.63
CA ASP A 149 0.19 6.04 -9.88
C ASP A 149 -1.10 5.38 -9.37
N LEU A 150 -0.94 4.60 -8.30
CA LEU A 150 -1.98 3.76 -7.74
C LEU A 150 -2.62 4.52 -6.58
N ASP A 151 -3.40 5.57 -6.84
CA ASP A 151 -4.17 6.26 -5.80
C ASP A 151 -5.15 5.28 -5.10
N ILE A 152 -4.66 4.54 -4.08
CA ILE A 152 -5.50 3.71 -3.23
C ILE A 152 -6.14 4.60 -2.16
N THR A 153 -7.19 5.29 -2.59
CA THR A 153 -8.46 5.15 -1.85
C THR A 153 -9.13 3.91 -2.45
N GLY A 154 -10.03 3.19 -1.76
CA GLY A 154 -10.70 1.99 -2.30
C GLY A 154 -11.60 2.27 -3.50
N VAL A 155 -11.00 2.76 -4.57
CA VAL A 155 -11.51 3.63 -5.63
C VAL A 155 -10.33 3.77 -6.64
N SER A 156 -9.99 2.69 -7.38
CA SER A 156 -9.02 2.78 -8.50
C SER A 156 -9.62 3.62 -9.61
N TYR A 157 -9.33 4.92 -9.64
CA TYR A 157 -9.65 5.79 -10.77
C TYR A 157 -8.72 5.48 -11.94
N LEU A 158 -9.05 4.51 -12.80
CA LEU A 158 -8.43 4.54 -14.12
C LEU A 158 -8.96 5.81 -14.79
N THR A 159 -8.06 6.64 -15.30
CA THR A 159 -8.41 7.88 -16.00
C THR A 159 -8.03 7.71 -17.45
N ASN A 160 -8.95 7.95 -18.38
CA ASN A 160 -8.58 7.99 -19.79
C ASN A 160 -7.93 9.34 -20.14
N ASP A 161 -7.31 9.45 -21.32
CA ASP A 161 -6.69 10.70 -21.81
C ASP A 161 -7.66 11.90 -21.91
N GLN A 162 -8.94 11.70 -21.60
CA GLN A 162 -10.01 12.70 -21.65
C GLN A 162 -10.50 13.11 -20.26
N GLY A 163 -9.88 12.64 -19.18
CA GLY A 163 -10.22 13.02 -17.79
C GLY A 163 -11.46 12.31 -17.23
N LEU A 164 -11.95 11.26 -17.89
CA LEU A 164 -12.97 10.36 -17.34
C LEU A 164 -12.30 9.41 -16.37
N SER A 165 -12.74 9.39 -15.11
CA SER A 165 -12.26 8.42 -14.13
C SER A 165 -13.36 7.52 -13.60
N LEU A 166 -13.05 6.24 -13.38
CA LEU A 166 -13.96 5.23 -12.82
C LEU A 166 -13.25 4.51 -11.72
N SER A 167 -13.97 4.16 -10.67
CA SER A 167 -13.50 3.31 -9.61
C SER A 167 -14.61 2.52 -8.90
N VAL A 168 -14.26 1.45 -8.21
CA VAL A 168 -15.23 0.58 -7.51
C VAL A 168 -14.78 0.36 -6.07
N VAL A 169 -15.72 0.46 -5.13
CA VAL A 169 -15.49 0.12 -3.72
C VAL A 169 -15.23 -1.38 -3.60
N ASN A 170 -14.13 -1.73 -2.94
CA ASN A 170 -13.73 -3.12 -2.72
C ASN A 170 -13.68 -3.46 -1.23
N PRO A 171 -14.05 -4.71 -0.84
CA PRO A 171 -14.74 -5.74 -1.64
C PRO A 171 -16.22 -5.39 -1.92
N VAL A 172 -16.82 -6.00 -2.94
CA VAL A 172 -18.24 -5.89 -3.28
C VAL A 172 -18.99 -7.13 -2.78
N GLU A 173 -20.01 -6.94 -1.93
CA GLU A 173 -20.93 -8.03 -1.55
C GLU A 173 -22.18 -7.98 -2.44
N TYR A 174 -23.37 -7.73 -1.86
CA TYR A 174 -24.64 -7.73 -2.59
C TYR A 174 -24.91 -6.45 -3.39
N GLN A 175 -24.31 -5.33 -2.98
CA GLN A 175 -24.47 -4.04 -3.64
C GLN A 175 -23.11 -3.36 -3.78
N GLY A 176 -22.73 -3.03 -5.01
CA GLY A 176 -21.49 -2.33 -5.30
C GLY A 176 -21.70 -0.83 -5.46
N THR A 177 -20.70 -0.05 -5.06
CA THR A 177 -20.65 1.40 -5.28
C THR A 177 -19.53 1.74 -6.25
N VAL A 178 -19.86 2.54 -7.25
CA VAL A 178 -18.97 3.00 -8.31
C VAL A 178 -18.83 4.51 -8.20
N PHE A 179 -17.60 5.01 -8.04
CA PHE A 179 -17.35 6.44 -8.16
C PHE A 179 -16.83 6.76 -9.56
N VAL A 180 -17.49 7.71 -10.21
CA VAL A 180 -17.13 8.20 -11.54
C VAL A 180 -16.89 9.71 -11.49
N SER A 181 -15.80 10.19 -12.08
CA SER A 181 -15.59 11.62 -12.34
C SER A 181 -15.73 11.89 -13.82
N LEU A 182 -16.71 12.72 -14.19
CA LEU A 182 -16.96 13.08 -15.58
C LEU A 182 -16.43 14.49 -15.88
N PRO A 183 -15.65 14.70 -16.96
CA PRO A 183 -15.20 16.03 -17.36
C PRO A 183 -16.37 16.91 -17.84
N GLU A 184 -17.40 16.30 -18.41
CA GLU A 184 -18.62 16.94 -18.89
C GLU A 184 -19.82 16.01 -18.67
N SER A 185 -21.03 16.57 -18.60
CA SER A 185 -22.24 15.74 -18.46
C SER A 185 -22.38 14.80 -19.66
N SER A 186 -22.49 13.51 -19.39
CA SER A 186 -22.44 12.45 -20.41
C SER A 186 -23.37 11.29 -20.06
N PRO A 187 -23.91 10.58 -21.07
CA PRO A 187 -24.59 9.31 -20.84
C PRO A 187 -23.56 8.26 -20.36
N VAL A 188 -23.90 7.53 -19.30
CA VAL A 188 -23.02 6.54 -18.67
C VAL A 188 -23.62 5.14 -18.81
N LYS A 189 -22.93 4.26 -19.52
CA LYS A 189 -23.19 2.81 -19.52
C LYS A 189 -22.18 2.11 -18.62
N PHE A 190 -22.64 1.15 -17.85
CA PHE A 190 -21.84 0.38 -16.92
C PHE A 190 -21.99 -1.11 -17.20
N ASP A 191 -20.87 -1.80 -17.38
CA ASP A 191 -20.82 -3.24 -17.61
C ASP A 191 -19.84 -3.88 -16.65
N VAL A 192 -20.12 -5.12 -16.23
CA VAL A 192 -19.21 -5.96 -15.46
C VAL A 192 -18.91 -7.22 -16.25
N PHE A 193 -17.63 -7.59 -16.30
CA PHE A 193 -17.14 -8.79 -16.95
C PHE A 193 -16.45 -9.70 -15.94
N ASP A 194 -16.60 -11.01 -16.11
CA ASP A 194 -15.76 -12.00 -15.43
C ASP A 194 -14.40 -12.17 -16.13
N LEU A 195 -13.49 -12.96 -15.54
CA LEU A 195 -12.17 -13.24 -16.13
C LEU A 195 -12.22 -14.01 -17.46
N ALA A 196 -13.34 -14.65 -17.79
CA ALA A 196 -13.54 -15.29 -19.09
C ALA A 196 -14.03 -14.29 -20.15
N GLY A 197 -14.21 -13.01 -19.79
CA GLY A 197 -14.69 -11.95 -20.67
C GLY A 197 -16.19 -11.98 -20.91
N ARG A 198 -16.95 -12.75 -20.12
CA ARG A 198 -18.42 -12.78 -20.22
C ARG A 198 -18.99 -11.58 -19.49
N ASN A 199 -19.90 -10.86 -20.14
CA ASN A 199 -20.66 -9.79 -19.50
C ASN A 199 -21.66 -10.41 -18.52
N VAL A 200 -21.54 -10.05 -17.24
CA VAL A 200 -22.37 -10.57 -16.14
C VAL A 200 -23.33 -9.52 -15.58
N ILE A 201 -23.05 -8.23 -15.77
CA ILE A 201 -23.95 -7.12 -15.42
C ILE A 201 -23.87 -6.08 -16.53
N ALA A 202 -25.02 -5.55 -16.95
CA ALA A 202 -25.12 -4.42 -17.87
C ALA A 202 -26.18 -3.44 -17.35
N MET A 203 -25.80 -2.17 -17.19
CA MET A 203 -26.65 -1.09 -16.68
C MET A 203 -26.49 0.18 -17.52
N ASP A 204 -27.57 0.94 -17.64
CA ASP A 204 -27.57 2.27 -18.24
C ASP A 204 -27.99 3.27 -17.17
N PHE A 205 -27.05 4.13 -16.76
CA PHE A 205 -27.28 5.17 -15.76
C PHE A 205 -27.83 6.46 -16.39
N GLY A 206 -28.06 6.47 -17.71
CA GLY A 206 -28.55 7.65 -18.42
C GLY A 206 -27.57 8.82 -18.32
N GLN A 207 -28.10 10.04 -18.37
CA GLN A 207 -27.29 11.25 -18.26
C GLN A 207 -26.80 11.47 -16.84
N VAL A 208 -25.48 11.55 -16.68
CA VAL A 208 -24.80 11.83 -15.41
C VAL A 208 -24.12 13.19 -15.50
N ALA A 209 -24.18 13.98 -14.43
CA ALA A 209 -23.64 15.33 -14.40
C ALA A 209 -22.09 15.34 -14.42
N SER A 210 -21.48 16.41 -14.91
CA SER A 210 -20.03 16.63 -14.79
C SER A 210 -19.61 16.67 -13.32
N GLY A 211 -18.37 16.26 -13.03
CA GLY A 211 -17.82 16.16 -11.69
C GLY A 211 -17.93 14.75 -11.10
N LYS A 212 -17.76 14.64 -9.79
CA LYS A 212 -17.77 13.37 -9.05
C LYS A 212 -19.20 12.90 -8.80
N ASN A 213 -19.49 11.66 -9.17
CA ASN A 213 -20.78 11.02 -8.98
C ASN A 213 -20.59 9.64 -8.32
N SER A 214 -21.59 9.22 -7.56
CA SER A 214 -21.67 7.90 -6.93
C SER A 214 -22.83 7.14 -7.54
N LEU A 215 -22.55 5.98 -8.12
CA LEU A 215 -23.52 5.13 -8.82
C LEU A 215 -23.53 3.75 -8.17
N ASN A 216 -24.72 3.21 -7.92
CA ASN A 216 -24.87 1.91 -7.27
C ASN A 216 -25.28 0.84 -8.27
N PHE A 217 -24.77 -0.38 -8.10
CA PHE A 217 -25.16 -1.55 -8.89
C PHE A 217 -25.47 -2.76 -8.00
N ASP A 218 -26.36 -3.62 -8.47
CA ASP A 218 -26.71 -4.87 -7.82
C ASP A 218 -25.68 -5.94 -8.19
N ALA A 219 -25.00 -6.49 -7.18
CA ALA A 219 -23.98 -7.51 -7.30
C ALA A 219 -24.42 -8.86 -6.68
N SER A 220 -25.67 -8.97 -6.22
CA SER A 220 -26.19 -10.14 -5.49
C SER A 220 -26.09 -11.47 -6.23
N ASN A 221 -25.99 -11.43 -7.57
CA ASN A 221 -25.86 -12.62 -8.42
C ASN A 221 -24.41 -12.96 -8.80
N LEU A 222 -23.43 -12.15 -8.39
CA LEU A 222 -22.03 -12.42 -8.65
C LEU A 222 -21.54 -13.54 -7.73
N GLN A 223 -20.83 -14.51 -8.30
CA GLN A 223 -20.11 -15.50 -7.51
C GLN A 223 -18.84 -14.86 -6.95
N PRO A 224 -18.33 -15.32 -5.78
CA PRO A 224 -17.08 -14.82 -5.24
C PRO A 224 -15.94 -14.95 -6.26
N GLY A 225 -15.24 -13.85 -6.54
CA GLY A 225 -14.24 -13.82 -7.60
C GLY A 225 -13.81 -12.43 -8.03
N ILE A 226 -12.92 -12.36 -9.02
CA ILE A 226 -12.41 -11.11 -9.58
C ILE A 226 -13.22 -10.75 -10.83
N TYR A 227 -13.61 -9.48 -10.91
CA TYR A 227 -14.39 -8.92 -12.01
C TYR A 227 -13.76 -7.63 -12.54
N VAL A 228 -14.16 -7.26 -13.76
CA VAL A 228 -13.78 -6.00 -14.40
C VAL A 228 -15.04 -5.18 -14.65
N ALA A 229 -15.18 -4.07 -13.93
CA ALA A 229 -16.17 -3.04 -14.21
C ALA A 229 -15.69 -2.15 -15.36
N VAL A 230 -16.60 -1.73 -16.23
CA VAL A 230 -16.33 -0.85 -17.37
C VAL A 230 -17.41 0.20 -17.44
N ILE A 231 -17.02 1.49 -17.44
CA ILE A 231 -17.90 2.58 -17.81
C ILE A 231 -17.61 3.00 -19.25
N ARG A 232 -18.67 3.27 -20.02
CA ARG A 232 -18.58 3.90 -21.34
C ARG A 232 -19.41 5.17 -21.37
N THR A 233 -18.81 6.20 -21.95
CA THR A 233 -19.41 7.52 -22.19
C THR A 233 -19.15 7.97 -23.63
N ASN A 234 -19.64 9.15 -23.98
CA ASN A 234 -19.31 9.80 -25.26
C ASN A 234 -17.81 10.15 -25.40
N ARG A 235 -17.08 10.24 -24.29
CA ARG A 235 -15.64 10.53 -24.22
C ARG A 235 -14.75 9.29 -24.17
N GLY A 236 -15.33 8.12 -24.44
CA GLY A 236 -14.65 6.83 -24.38
C GLY A 236 -15.02 6.06 -23.13
N GLY A 237 -14.25 5.00 -22.87
CA GLY A 237 -14.50 4.10 -21.77
C GLY A 237 -13.29 3.95 -20.86
N VAL A 238 -13.58 3.45 -19.67
CA VAL A 238 -12.60 3.20 -18.63
C VAL A 238 -13.02 1.98 -17.84
N SER A 239 -12.06 1.22 -17.33
CA SER A 239 -12.32 0.00 -16.58
C SER A 239 -11.74 0.04 -15.18
N ALA A 240 -12.18 -0.83 -14.29
CA ALA A 240 -11.62 -0.99 -12.95
C ALA A 240 -11.81 -2.45 -12.51
N LYS A 241 -10.82 -3.02 -11.84
CA LYS A 241 -10.93 -4.37 -11.27
C LYS A 241 -11.56 -4.30 -9.88
N PHE A 242 -12.41 -5.26 -9.55
CA PHE A 242 -12.99 -5.39 -8.21
C PHE A 242 -13.15 -6.86 -7.81
N ILE A 243 -13.26 -7.09 -6.51
CA ILE A 243 -13.45 -8.43 -5.93
C ILE A 243 -14.90 -8.51 -5.43
N ALA A 244 -15.66 -9.50 -5.92
CA ALA A 244 -16.96 -9.85 -5.35
C ALA A 244 -16.79 -10.95 -4.29
N GLN A 245 -17.54 -10.87 -3.19
CA GLN A 245 -17.52 -11.82 -2.06
C GLN A 245 -18.93 -12.27 -1.66
#